data_AF-A0A936BF60-F1
#
_entry.id   AF-A0A936BF60-F1
#
_cell.length_a   1.000
_cell.length_b   1.000
_cell.length_c   1.000
_cell.angle_alpha   90.00
_cell.angle_beta   90.00
_cell.angle_gamma   90.00
#
_symmetry.space_group_name_H-M   'P 1'
#
loop_
_entity.id
_entity.type
_entity.pdbx_description
1 polymer ?
#
loop_
_entity_poly.entity_id
_entity_poly.type
_entity_poly.pdbx_seq_one_letter_code
_entity_poly.pdbx_strand_id
1 'polypeptide(L)'
;MTFIKGKGMRVPDNEYRYRTDAPIEEYFRNWGKILGQMHALTKKYQPESDVIKRPEWSDLHKGRLALATQLPERLHRVQTQIQFLLDELKSLPRDKDSFGLIHGDFNDGNFTVDYENGDITVFDLTTPAIFGLCTSASAGRWNRQDNVLTSASHL
;
A
#
# COMPACT_ATOMS: atom_id res chain seq x y z
N MET A 1 -17.72 -10.79 19.02
CA MET A 1 -16.50 -11.40 18.45
C MET A 1 -15.33 -10.51 18.82
N THR A 2 -14.31 -11.07 19.45
CA THR A 2 -13.09 -10.33 19.82
C THR A 2 -11.99 -10.77 18.86
N PHE A 3 -11.36 -9.81 18.18
CA PHE A 3 -10.21 -10.11 17.32
C PHE A 3 -9.00 -10.50 18.17
N ILE A 4 -8.20 -11.45 17.70
CA ILE A 4 -6.93 -11.81 18.32
C ILE A 4 -5.88 -10.78 17.86
N LYS A 5 -5.15 -10.18 18.80
CA LYS A 5 -4.03 -9.28 18.48
C LYS A 5 -2.96 -10.07 17.71
N GLY A 6 -2.50 -9.52 16.59
CA GLY A 6 -1.37 -10.07 15.84
C GLY A 6 -0.13 -10.19 16.73
N LYS A 7 0.63 -11.28 16.58
CA LYS A 7 1.84 -11.51 17.37
C LYS A 7 2.92 -10.48 17.00
N GLY A 8 3.75 -10.10 17.98
CA GLY A 8 4.87 -9.20 17.78
C GLY A 8 4.50 -7.72 17.83
N MET A 9 5.29 -6.90 17.14
CA MET A 9 5.15 -5.43 17.12
C MET A 9 5.56 -4.85 15.77
N ARG A 10 5.19 -3.59 15.52
CA ARG A 10 5.60 -2.88 14.30
C ARG A 10 7.08 -2.55 14.38
N VAL A 11 7.78 -2.56 13.25
CA VAL A 11 9.20 -2.17 13.19
C VAL A 11 9.42 -0.71 13.61
N PRO A 12 8.55 0.25 13.24
CA PRO A 12 8.60 1.61 13.79
C PRO A 12 8.50 1.70 15.31
N ASP A 13 7.72 0.81 15.94
CA ASP A 13 7.60 0.76 17.42
C ASP A 13 8.86 0.19 18.09
N ASN A 14 9.77 -0.39 17.31
CA ASN A 14 11.04 -0.94 17.76
C ASN A 14 12.23 -0.12 17.27
N GLU A 15 12.06 1.21 17.09
CA GLU A 15 13.12 2.12 16.64
C GLU A 15 13.76 1.70 15.31
N TYR A 16 12.99 1.07 14.42
CA TYR A 16 13.47 0.48 13.17
C TYR A 16 14.57 -0.58 13.33
N ARG A 17 14.71 -1.16 14.53
CA ARG A 17 15.59 -2.31 14.75
C ARG A 17 14.87 -3.58 14.35
N TYR A 18 15.56 -4.39 13.57
CA TYR A 18 15.11 -5.75 13.28
C TYR A 18 15.79 -6.75 14.22
N ARG A 19 15.37 -8.00 14.13
CA ARG A 19 15.97 -9.16 14.79
C ARG A 19 17.51 -9.10 14.79
N THR A 20 18.12 -9.49 15.90
CA THR A 20 19.58 -9.52 16.05
C THR A 20 20.21 -10.80 15.51
N ASP A 21 19.41 -11.85 15.36
CA ASP A 21 19.80 -13.18 14.90
C ASP A 21 19.54 -13.40 13.40
N ALA A 22 19.01 -12.40 12.69
CA ALA A 22 18.68 -12.47 11.27
C ALA A 22 19.05 -11.17 10.53
N PRO A 23 19.41 -11.26 9.24
CA PRO A 23 19.72 -10.08 8.44
C PRO A 23 18.42 -9.33 8.05
N ILE A 24 18.49 -8.00 7.88
CA ILE A 24 17.33 -7.16 7.54
C ILE A 24 16.69 -7.52 6.19
N GLU A 25 17.41 -8.21 5.31
CA GLU A 25 16.91 -8.76 4.06
C GLU A 25 15.77 -9.76 4.27
N GLU A 26 15.75 -10.47 5.40
CA GLU A 26 14.63 -11.33 5.77
C GLU A 26 13.34 -10.54 5.92
N TYR A 27 13.40 -9.39 6.58
CA TYR A 27 12.26 -8.51 6.75
C TYR A 27 11.66 -8.11 5.39
N PHE A 28 12.49 -7.62 4.48
CA PHE A 28 12.03 -7.23 3.14
C PHE A 28 11.50 -8.41 2.32
N ARG A 29 12.11 -9.60 2.47
CA ARG A 29 11.64 -10.82 1.82
C ARG A 29 10.27 -11.25 2.35
N ASN A 30 10.07 -11.27 3.67
CA ASN A 30 8.81 -11.64 4.28
C ASN A 30 7.70 -10.62 3.94
N TRP A 31 8.06 -9.34 3.87
CA TRP A 31 7.18 -8.26 3.44
C TRP A 31 6.73 -8.45 1.98
N GLY A 32 7.65 -8.70 1.05
CA GLY A 32 7.30 -9.00 -0.34
C GLY A 32 6.48 -10.30 -0.46
N LYS A 33 6.80 -11.32 0.35
CA LYS A 33 6.10 -12.60 0.37
C LYS A 33 4.63 -12.44 0.78
N ILE A 34 4.34 -11.73 1.89
CA ILE A 34 2.96 -11.57 2.36
C ILE A 34 2.14 -10.72 1.38
N LEU A 35 2.74 -9.67 0.80
CA LEU A 35 2.07 -8.87 -0.23
C LEU A 35 1.76 -9.69 -1.48
N GLY A 36 2.71 -10.50 -1.94
CA GLY A 36 2.51 -11.41 -3.06
C GLY A 36 1.43 -12.46 -2.79
N GLN A 37 1.37 -13.00 -1.56
CA GLN A 37 0.31 -13.91 -1.13
C GLN A 37 -1.07 -13.24 -1.15
N MET A 38 -1.19 -12.01 -0.62
CA MET A 38 -2.43 -11.24 -0.70
C MET A 38 -2.87 -11.04 -2.14
N HIS A 39 -1.97 -10.56 -3.01
CA HIS A 39 -2.25 -10.38 -4.43
C HIS A 39 -2.68 -11.68 -5.12
N ALA A 40 -2.03 -12.81 -4.84
CA ALA A 40 -2.38 -14.10 -5.41
C ALA A 40 -3.80 -14.56 -4.97
N LEU A 41 -4.18 -14.31 -3.71
CA LEU A 41 -5.52 -14.61 -3.21
C LEU A 41 -6.57 -13.73 -3.86
N THR A 42 -6.28 -12.43 -4.08
CA THR A 42 -7.26 -11.49 -4.63
C THR A 42 -7.56 -11.72 -6.11
N LYS A 43 -6.70 -12.44 -6.86
CA LYS A 43 -7.01 -12.88 -8.24
C LYS A 43 -8.27 -13.74 -8.35
N LYS A 44 -8.65 -14.42 -7.25
CA LYS A 44 -9.84 -15.27 -7.18
C LYS A 44 -10.99 -14.60 -6.41
N TYR A 45 -10.78 -13.40 -5.91
CA TYR A 45 -11.80 -12.67 -5.17
C TYR A 45 -12.97 -12.31 -6.10
N GLN A 46 -14.16 -12.77 -5.73
CA GLN A 46 -15.41 -12.41 -6.38
C GLN A 46 -16.34 -11.89 -5.29
N PRO A 47 -16.75 -10.61 -5.32
CA PRO A 47 -17.71 -10.09 -4.36
C PRO A 47 -19.06 -10.78 -4.57
N GLU A 48 -19.75 -11.13 -3.47
CA GLU A 48 -21.07 -11.77 -3.51
C GLU A 48 -22.15 -10.87 -4.12
N SER A 49 -21.94 -9.55 -4.09
CA SER A 49 -22.80 -8.56 -4.74
C SER A 49 -22.05 -7.26 -5.03
N ASP A 50 -22.59 -6.44 -5.91
CA ASP A 50 -22.06 -5.09 -6.19
C ASP A 50 -22.13 -4.16 -4.98
N VAL A 51 -23.01 -4.45 -4.01
CA VAL A 51 -23.17 -3.64 -2.79
C VAL A 51 -21.94 -3.76 -1.87
N ILE A 52 -21.31 -4.93 -1.83
CA ILE A 52 -20.13 -5.18 -0.99
C ILE A 52 -18.81 -5.07 -1.77
N LYS A 53 -18.90 -4.86 -3.09
CA LYS A 53 -17.72 -4.68 -3.94
C LYS A 53 -17.00 -3.41 -3.53
N ARG A 54 -15.70 -3.53 -3.29
CA ARG A 54 -14.86 -2.36 -3.02
C ARG A 54 -14.75 -1.47 -4.27
N PRO A 55 -14.78 -0.15 -4.10
CA PRO A 55 -14.68 0.78 -5.22
C PRO A 55 -13.30 0.69 -5.89
N GLU A 56 -13.23 1.18 -7.13
CA GLU A 56 -11.97 1.43 -7.81
C GLU A 56 -11.21 2.56 -7.10
N TRP A 57 -9.88 2.47 -7.10
CA TRP A 57 -9.02 3.53 -6.55
C TRP A 57 -9.35 4.92 -7.13
N SER A 58 -9.62 4.99 -8.43
CA SER A 58 -9.97 6.26 -9.10
C SER A 58 -11.28 6.85 -8.59
N ASP A 59 -12.25 6.02 -8.22
CA ASP A 59 -13.54 6.47 -7.71
C ASP A 59 -13.40 7.02 -6.28
N LEU A 60 -12.59 6.36 -5.45
CA LEU A 60 -12.25 6.84 -4.10
C LEU A 60 -11.57 8.20 -4.12
N HIS A 61 -10.76 8.48 -5.14
CA HIS A 61 -9.97 9.70 -5.23
C HIS A 61 -10.50 10.72 -6.25
N LYS A 62 -11.67 10.50 -6.84
CA LYS A 62 -12.23 11.34 -7.91
C LYS A 62 -12.22 12.83 -7.59
N GLY A 63 -12.58 13.21 -6.35
CA GLY A 63 -12.52 14.60 -5.90
C GLY A 63 -11.11 15.18 -5.90
N ARG A 64 -10.12 14.43 -5.39
CA ARG A 64 -8.71 14.86 -5.40
C ARG A 64 -8.14 14.95 -6.81
N LEU A 65 -8.51 14.01 -7.68
CA LEU A 65 -8.11 14.00 -9.08
C LEU A 65 -8.73 15.19 -9.83
N ALA A 66 -9.98 15.57 -9.51
CA ALA A 66 -10.61 16.76 -10.08
C ALA A 66 -9.93 18.06 -9.62
N LEU A 67 -9.43 18.13 -8.37
CA LEU A 67 -8.69 19.31 -7.90
C LEU A 67 -7.37 19.52 -8.67
N ALA A 68 -6.74 18.45 -9.15
CA ALA A 68 -5.50 18.57 -9.93
C ALA A 68 -5.69 19.36 -11.23
N THR A 69 -6.91 19.38 -11.79
CA THR A 69 -7.23 20.19 -12.98
C THR A 69 -7.59 21.64 -12.66
N GLN A 70 -7.71 21.98 -11.37
CA GLN A 70 -8.06 23.31 -10.86
C GLN A 70 -6.86 24.04 -10.24
N LEU A 71 -5.64 23.54 -10.46
CA LEU A 71 -4.44 24.20 -9.96
C LEU A 71 -4.26 25.59 -10.60
N PRO A 72 -3.73 26.58 -9.85
CA PRO A 72 -3.43 27.89 -10.41
C PRO A 72 -2.51 27.80 -11.63
N GLU A 73 -2.70 28.69 -12.62
CA GLU A 73 -1.95 28.69 -13.89
C GLU A 73 -0.42 28.69 -13.72
N ARG A 74 0.09 29.35 -12.66
CA ARG A 74 1.51 29.33 -12.30
C ARG A 74 2.07 27.91 -12.09
N LEU A 75 1.21 26.91 -11.86
CA LEU A 75 1.53 25.50 -11.67
C LEU A 75 1.21 24.63 -12.90
N HIS A 76 1.05 25.20 -14.10
CA HIS A 76 0.72 24.44 -15.33
C HIS A 76 1.62 23.21 -15.57
N ARG A 77 2.90 23.28 -15.22
CA ARG A 77 3.82 22.13 -15.33
C ARG A 77 3.40 20.96 -14.44
N VAL A 78 2.96 21.26 -13.21
CA VAL A 78 2.45 20.27 -12.26
C VAL A 78 1.16 19.64 -12.79
N GLN A 79 0.23 20.47 -13.28
CA GLN A 79 -1.01 20.00 -13.88
C GLN A 79 -0.75 19.07 -15.08
N THR A 80 0.19 19.45 -15.96
CA THR A 80 0.59 18.66 -17.12
C THR A 80 1.18 17.31 -16.69
N GLN A 81 2.07 17.31 -15.69
CA GLN A 81 2.68 16.09 -15.18
C GLN A 81 1.65 15.16 -14.54
N ILE A 82 0.71 15.70 -13.75
CA ILE A 82 -0.35 14.89 -13.15
C ILE A 82 -1.22 14.26 -14.25
N GLN A 83 -1.62 15.04 -15.25
CA GLN A 83 -2.44 14.53 -16.35
C GLN A 83 -1.72 13.41 -17.12
N PHE A 84 -0.44 13.62 -17.44
CA PHE A 84 0.40 12.60 -18.06
C PHE A 84 0.44 11.30 -17.25
N LEU A 85 0.70 11.37 -15.94
CA LEU A 85 0.75 10.20 -15.06
C LEU A 85 -0.62 9.50 -14.94
N LEU A 86 -1.72 10.25 -14.93
CA LEU A 86 -3.06 9.67 -14.90
C LEU A 86 -3.39 8.94 -16.20
N ASP A 87 -2.94 9.46 -17.34
CA ASP A 87 -3.15 8.83 -18.64
C ASP A 87 -2.27 7.58 -18.80
N GLU A 88 -1.01 7.63 -18.35
CA GLU A 88 -0.17 6.44 -18.24
C GLU A 88 -0.82 5.37 -17.35
N LEU A 89 -1.30 5.74 -16.16
CA LEU A 89 -1.92 4.81 -15.22
C LEU A 89 -3.18 4.14 -15.80
N LYS A 90 -4.00 4.91 -16.54
CA LYS A 90 -5.19 4.38 -17.23
C LYS A 90 -4.83 3.46 -18.39
N SER A 91 -3.65 3.64 -19.00
CA SER A 91 -3.17 2.80 -20.11
C SER A 91 -2.64 1.43 -19.68
N LEU A 92 -2.37 1.23 -18.39
CA LEU A 92 -1.81 -0.01 -17.88
C LEU A 92 -2.75 -1.20 -18.09
N PRO A 93 -2.22 -2.42 -18.33
CA PRO A 93 -3.03 -3.63 -18.41
C PRO A 93 -3.88 -3.84 -17.15
N ARG A 94 -5.14 -4.22 -17.34
CA ARG A 94 -6.10 -4.48 -16.24
C ARG A 94 -6.59 -5.91 -16.22
N ASP A 95 -5.77 -6.84 -16.66
CA ASP A 95 -6.09 -8.26 -16.60
C ASP A 95 -5.98 -8.80 -15.15
N LYS A 96 -6.48 -10.02 -14.95
CA LYS A 96 -6.53 -10.67 -13.63
C LYS A 96 -5.16 -10.85 -12.97
N ASP A 97 -4.07 -10.80 -13.74
CA ASP A 97 -2.71 -10.97 -13.24
C ASP A 97 -2.04 -9.64 -12.88
N SER A 98 -2.57 -8.50 -13.36
CA SER A 98 -2.07 -7.15 -13.10
C SER A 98 -2.96 -6.29 -12.22
N PHE A 99 -4.24 -6.64 -12.05
CA PHE A 99 -5.27 -5.80 -11.42
C PHE A 99 -6.18 -6.60 -10.49
N GLY A 100 -6.55 -6.03 -9.35
CA GLY A 100 -7.41 -6.70 -8.38
C GLY A 100 -7.57 -5.93 -7.08
N LEU A 101 -8.15 -6.59 -6.08
CA LEU A 101 -8.28 -6.03 -4.74
C LEU A 101 -6.89 -5.93 -4.08
N ILE A 102 -6.56 -4.75 -3.57
CA ILE A 102 -5.34 -4.47 -2.81
C ILE A 102 -5.70 -4.00 -1.39
N HIS A 103 -4.72 -3.96 -0.48
CA HIS A 103 -4.91 -3.41 0.87
C HIS A 103 -5.25 -1.91 0.87
N GLY A 104 -4.73 -1.15 -0.10
CA GLY A 104 -4.94 0.30 -0.21
C GLY A 104 -3.97 1.16 0.58
N ASP A 105 -3.41 0.65 1.69
CA ASP A 105 -2.41 1.36 2.53
C ASP A 105 -1.41 0.39 3.17
N PHE A 106 -0.76 -0.44 2.36
CA PHE A 106 0.16 -1.45 2.88
C PHE A 106 1.53 -0.86 3.21
N ASN A 107 1.82 -0.66 4.50
CA ASN A 107 3.07 -0.10 5.03
C ASN A 107 3.44 -0.70 6.41
N ASP A 108 4.63 -0.40 6.93
CA ASP A 108 5.15 -0.92 8.22
C ASP A 108 4.44 -0.37 9.47
N GLY A 109 3.53 0.59 9.30
CA GLY A 109 2.54 0.98 10.29
C GLY A 109 1.36 0.01 10.40
N ASN A 110 1.11 -0.83 9.39
CA ASN A 110 -0.11 -1.64 9.21
C ASN A 110 0.14 -3.15 9.25
N PHE A 111 1.29 -3.58 9.76
CA PHE A 111 1.53 -4.98 10.11
C PHE A 111 2.49 -5.10 11.30
N THR A 112 2.40 -6.21 12.04
CA THR A 112 3.38 -6.57 13.08
C THR A 112 4.36 -7.59 12.56
N VAL A 113 5.55 -7.61 13.14
CA VAL A 113 6.55 -8.67 12.97
C VAL A 113 6.68 -9.45 14.26
N ASP A 114 6.57 -10.77 14.18
CA ASP A 114 7.01 -11.69 15.23
C ASP A 114 8.54 -11.76 15.23
N TYR A 115 9.18 -11.25 16.28
CA TYR A 115 10.65 -11.19 16.35
C TYR A 115 11.31 -12.53 16.69
N GLU A 116 10.53 -13.57 17.03
CA GLU A 116 11.08 -14.92 17.21
C GLU A 116 11.38 -15.62 15.88
N ASN A 117 10.62 -15.31 14.82
CA ASN A 117 10.68 -16.06 13.56
C ASN A 117 10.59 -15.19 12.28
N GLY A 118 10.32 -13.89 12.41
CA GLY A 118 10.21 -12.94 11.30
C GLY A 118 8.84 -12.92 10.62
N ASP A 119 7.84 -13.65 11.10
CA ASP A 119 6.51 -13.72 10.50
C ASP A 119 5.79 -12.36 10.57
N ILE A 120 5.01 -12.06 9.53
CA ILE A 120 4.26 -10.79 9.40
C ILE A 120 2.76 -11.05 9.57
N THR A 121 2.12 -10.25 10.42
CA THR A 121 0.65 -10.21 10.55
C THR A 121 0.11 -8.86 10.11
N VAL A 122 -0.66 -8.83 9.02
CA VAL A 122 -1.23 -7.61 8.42
C VAL A 122 -2.58 -7.26 9.06
N PHE A 123 -2.84 -5.97 9.27
CA PHE A 123 -4.09 -5.45 9.85
C PHE A 123 -4.48 -4.11 9.18
N ASP A 124 -5.56 -3.48 9.66
CA ASP A 124 -6.14 -2.25 9.08
C ASP A 124 -6.62 -2.40 7.63
N LEU A 125 -7.48 -3.42 7.41
CA LEU A 125 -8.12 -3.70 6.12
C LEU A 125 -9.34 -2.79 5.85
N THR A 126 -9.28 -1.51 6.27
CA THR A 126 -10.39 -0.56 6.13
C THR A 126 -10.39 0.17 4.79
N THR A 127 -9.21 0.35 4.19
CA THR A 127 -8.97 1.03 2.91
C THR A 127 -8.82 0.16 1.63
N PRO A 128 -9.17 -1.15 1.58
CA PRO A 128 -9.06 -1.92 0.36
C PRO A 128 -9.80 -1.31 -0.83
N ALA A 129 -9.14 -1.31 -1.98
CA ALA A 129 -9.63 -0.77 -3.23
C ALA A 129 -9.22 -1.69 -4.39
N ILE A 130 -9.94 -1.60 -5.51
CA ILE A 130 -9.50 -2.25 -6.74
C ILE A 130 -8.43 -1.36 -7.41
N PHE A 131 -7.25 -1.92 -7.65
CA PHE A 131 -6.12 -1.22 -8.26
C PHE A 131 -5.08 -2.16 -8.89
N GLY A 132 -4.03 -1.60 -9.51
CA GLY A 132 -2.92 -2.36 -10.06
C GLY A 132 -2.05 -3.00 -8.96
N LEU A 133 -1.77 -4.30 -9.11
CA LEU A 133 -0.99 -5.10 -8.16
C LEU A 133 0.50 -4.70 -8.16
N CYS A 134 1.04 -4.32 -9.31
CA CYS A 134 2.42 -3.83 -9.40
C CYS A 134 2.55 -2.41 -8.83
N THR A 135 1.55 -1.56 -9.07
CA THR A 135 1.52 -0.18 -8.57
C THR A 135 1.35 -0.15 -7.05
N SER A 136 0.56 -1.05 -6.46
CA SER A 136 0.42 -1.16 -5.00
C SER A 136 1.71 -1.60 -4.31
N ALA A 137 2.51 -2.49 -4.94
CA ALA A 137 3.82 -2.87 -4.42
C ALA A 137 4.81 -1.69 -4.39
N SER A 138 4.76 -0.83 -5.41
CA SER A 138 5.55 0.40 -5.44
C SER A 138 5.10 1.42 -4.39
N ALA A 139 3.79 1.59 -4.18
CA ALA A 139 3.24 2.52 -3.19
C ALA A 139 3.67 2.17 -1.75
N GLY A 140 3.69 0.88 -1.40
CA GLY A 140 4.20 0.43 -0.10
C GLY A 140 5.68 0.79 0.14
N ARG A 141 6.45 1.01 -0.93
CA ARG A 141 7.85 1.49 -0.85
C ARG A 141 7.95 3.00 -0.65
N TRP A 142 7.02 3.78 -1.20
CA TRP A 142 7.01 5.25 -1.12
C TRP A 142 6.69 5.75 0.30
N ASN A 143 5.75 5.12 1.01
CA ASN A 143 5.42 5.49 2.40
C ASN A 143 6.62 5.41 3.37
N ARG A 144 7.72 4.74 3.00
CA ARG A 144 8.98 4.74 3.76
C ARG A 144 9.70 6.09 3.73
N GLN A 145 9.66 6.82 2.61
CA GLN A 145 10.47 8.04 2.47
C GLN A 145 9.93 9.20 3.31
N ASP A 146 8.60 9.31 3.44
CA ASP A 146 7.97 10.38 4.21
C ASP A 146 8.15 10.22 5.74
N ASN A 147 8.22 8.98 6.22
CA ASN A 147 8.46 8.68 7.65
C ASN A 147 9.93 8.84 8.08
N VAL A 148 10.90 8.77 7.16
CA VAL A 148 12.32 9.04 7.48
C VAL A 148 12.60 10.54 7.50
N LEU A 149 11.92 11.33 6.65
CA LEU A 149 12.10 12.78 6.58
C LEU A 149 11.48 13.53 7.77
N THR A 150 10.53 12.93 8.48
CA THR A 150 9.95 13.50 9.70
C THR A 150 10.78 13.24 10.97
N SER A 151 11.72 12.28 10.94
CA SER A 151 12.67 12.04 12.04
C SER A 151 14.00 12.80 11.92
N ALA A 152 14.27 13.44 10.77
CA ALA A 152 15.54 14.12 10.51
C ALA A 152 15.53 15.64 10.81
N SER A 153 14.40 16.20 11.25
CA SER A 153 14.25 17.64 11.54
C SER A 153 14.41 18.00 13.03
N HIS A 154 14.84 17.06 13.87
CA HIS A 154 15.11 17.27 15.30
C HIS A 154 16.51 16.76 15.73
N LEU A 155 17.52 17.06 14.92
CA LEU A 155 18.93 17.06 15.33
C LEU A 155 19.55 18.42 15.01
#